data_AF-A0A9W8HBV3-F1
#
_entry.id   AF-A0A9W8HBV3-F1
#
_cell.length_a   1.000
_cell.length_b   1.000
_cell.length_c   1.000
_cell.angle_alpha   90.00
_cell.angle_beta   90.00
_cell.angle_gamma   90.00
#
_symmetry.space_group_name_H-M   'P 1'
#
loop_
_entity.id
_entity.type
_entity.pdbx_description
1 polymer ?
#
loop_
_entity_poly.entity_id
_entity_poly.type
_entity_poly.pdbx_seq_one_letter_code
_entity_poly.pdbx_strand_id
1 'polypeptide(L)'
;MEKEPPSQPEEAPARQRIWRRSAPHAPLPPDTEEVIEETARPLADIADALGRPHVQKSLSNNMLEIMAWDLMGALTAENEYNQHIRRFLNVLLGDDPDTAHLELFDSYDAQEAAYRDQLVLLVQESLSRSDEFLHRITRSRDKVAFAIEQRAQLKRQLERACSGPARTDSL
;
A
#
# COMPACT_ATOMS: atom_id res chain seq x y z
N MET A 1 10.83 52.60 15.09
CA MET A 1 10.66 51.40 14.23
C MET A 1 10.88 50.19 15.14
N GLU A 2 9.79 49.68 15.68
CA GLU A 2 9.77 48.54 16.58
C GLU A 2 9.97 47.26 15.78
N LYS A 3 10.82 46.35 16.28
CA LYS A 3 11.06 45.03 15.70
C LYS A 3 9.94 44.10 16.18
N GLU A 4 9.13 43.59 15.25
CA GLU A 4 8.24 42.45 15.50
C GLU A 4 9.08 41.18 15.82
N PRO A 5 8.67 40.36 16.81
CA PRO A 5 9.30 39.08 17.07
C PRO A 5 8.78 38.00 16.09
N PRO A 6 9.60 36.99 15.76
CA PRO A 6 9.20 35.94 14.83
C PRO A 6 8.11 35.04 15.42
N SER A 7 7.08 34.83 14.60
CA SER A 7 5.95 33.93 14.84
C SER A 7 6.45 32.52 15.14
N GLN A 8 6.04 31.95 16.27
CA GLN A 8 6.32 30.56 16.62
C GLN A 8 5.65 29.63 15.59
N PRO A 9 6.29 28.51 15.20
CA PRO A 9 5.65 27.52 14.35
C PRO A 9 4.46 26.91 15.08
N GLU A 10 3.27 27.00 14.48
CA GLU A 10 2.07 26.28 14.90
C GLU A 10 2.40 24.80 15.09
N GLU A 11 2.41 24.38 16.34
CA GLU A 11 2.61 23.00 16.74
C GLU A 11 1.39 22.19 16.24
N ALA A 12 1.57 21.47 15.14
CA ALA A 12 0.56 20.56 14.61
C ALA A 12 0.07 19.64 15.76
N PRO A 13 -1.25 19.45 15.92
CA PRO A 13 -1.78 18.71 17.07
C PRO A 13 -1.13 17.32 17.13
N ALA A 14 -0.50 17.05 18.27
CA ALA A 14 0.19 15.79 18.52
C ALA A 14 -0.76 14.63 18.22
N ARG A 15 -0.48 13.90 17.13
CA ARG A 15 -1.21 12.68 16.77
C ARG A 15 -1.17 11.76 17.99
N GLN A 16 -2.33 11.47 18.57
CA GLN A 16 -2.45 10.59 19.73
C GLN A 16 -1.75 9.27 19.40
N ARG A 17 -0.57 9.06 19.99
CA ARG A 17 0.15 7.79 19.89
C ARG A 17 -0.64 6.77 20.69
N ILE A 18 -1.37 5.92 19.97
CA ILE A 18 -2.33 4.93 20.50
C ILE A 18 -1.69 3.96 21.51
N TRP A 19 -0.36 3.89 21.58
CA TRP A 19 0.36 2.98 22.48
C TRP A 19 1.59 3.65 23.11
N ARG A 20 1.39 4.63 24.00
CA ARG A 20 2.39 4.88 25.06
C ARG A 20 1.89 4.31 26.37
N ARG A 21 2.53 3.22 26.81
CA ARG A 21 2.45 2.69 28.17
C ARG A 21 3.09 3.75 29.09
N SER A 22 2.29 4.54 29.80
CA SER A 22 2.78 5.70 30.56
C SER A 22 3.52 5.32 31.85
N ALA A 23 3.37 4.08 32.34
CA ALA A 23 4.19 3.52 33.41
C ALA A 23 4.03 1.98 33.43
N PRO A 24 5.04 1.20 33.85
CA PRO A 24 4.99 -0.26 33.89
C PRO A 24 3.94 -0.85 34.85
N HIS A 25 3.27 -0.03 35.67
CA HIS A 25 2.24 -0.45 36.64
C HIS A 25 0.99 0.46 36.66
N ALA A 26 0.76 1.25 35.60
CA ALA A 26 -0.49 1.98 35.50
C ALA A 26 -1.64 0.99 35.23
N PRO A 27 -2.76 1.06 35.97
CA PRO A 27 -3.93 0.26 35.67
C PRO A 27 -4.37 0.55 34.23
N LEU A 28 -4.67 -0.53 33.51
CA LEU A 28 -5.16 -0.46 32.15
C LEU A 28 -6.51 0.30 32.18
N PRO A 29 -6.82 1.11 31.14
CA PRO A 29 -8.16 1.69 31.01
C PRO A 29 -9.23 0.60 31.21
N PRO A 30 -10.36 0.89 31.88
CA PRO A 30 -11.37 -0.14 32.22
C PRO A 30 -11.84 -0.93 30.99
N ASP A 31 -11.97 -0.27 29.84
CA ASP A 31 -12.35 -0.90 28.57
C ASP A 31 -11.33 -1.96 28.07
N THR A 32 -10.05 -1.85 28.45
CA THR A 32 -9.03 -2.80 28.01
C THR A 32 -9.00 -4.07 28.85
N GLU A 33 -9.36 -4.03 30.13
CA GLU A 33 -9.43 -5.23 30.97
C GLU A 33 -10.60 -6.13 30.53
N GLU A 34 -11.77 -5.55 30.27
CA GLU A 34 -12.94 -6.29 29.74
C GLU A 34 -12.67 -6.91 28.36
N VAL A 35 -12.01 -6.18 27.46
CA VAL A 35 -11.64 -6.70 26.14
C VAL A 35 -10.62 -7.84 26.25
N ILE A 36 -9.67 -7.76 27.18
CA ILE A 36 -8.70 -8.83 27.44
C ILE A 36 -9.40 -10.08 27.98
N GLU A 37 -10.31 -9.93 28.93
CA GLU A 37 -11.08 -11.06 29.46
C GLU A 37 -11.96 -11.72 28.39
N GLU A 38 -12.62 -10.92 27.54
CA GLU A 38 -13.43 -11.41 26.44
C GLU A 38 -12.58 -12.12 25.36
N THR A 39 -11.42 -11.58 25.01
CA THR A 39 -10.50 -12.22 24.04
C THR A 39 -9.83 -13.47 24.59
N ALA A 40 -9.47 -13.48 25.88
CA ALA A 40 -8.81 -14.61 26.53
C ALA A 40 -9.77 -15.76 26.87
N ARG A 41 -11.09 -15.54 26.79
CA ARG A 41 -12.09 -16.59 27.01
C ARG A 41 -11.88 -17.75 26.03
N PRO A 42 -11.84 -19.02 26.50
CA PRO A 42 -11.73 -20.17 25.61
C PRO A 42 -12.90 -20.23 24.63
N LEU A 43 -12.61 -20.56 23.37
CA LEU A 43 -13.61 -20.71 22.33
C LEU A 43 -14.35 -22.03 22.51
N ALA A 44 -15.68 -21.97 22.64
CA ALA A 44 -16.52 -23.16 22.80
C ALA A 44 -16.96 -23.76 21.45
N ASP A 45 -17.28 -22.91 20.48
CA ASP A 45 -17.73 -23.30 19.13
C ASP A 45 -17.39 -22.23 18.09
N ILE A 46 -17.51 -22.56 16.81
CA ILE A 46 -17.27 -21.67 15.67
C ILE A 46 -18.24 -20.47 15.70
N ALA A 47 -19.49 -20.70 16.13
CA ALA A 47 -20.49 -19.65 16.31
C ALA A 47 -20.11 -18.65 17.42
N ASP A 48 -19.47 -19.12 18.49
CA ASP A 48 -18.93 -18.26 19.56
C ASP A 48 -17.79 -17.38 19.04
N ALA A 49 -16.91 -17.93 18.18
CA ALA A 49 -15.86 -17.16 17.53
C ALA A 49 -16.42 -16.03 16.64
N LEU A 50 -17.49 -16.30 15.89
CA LEU A 50 -18.15 -15.29 15.05
C LEU A 50 -18.98 -14.28 15.83
N GLY A 51 -19.42 -14.60 17.04
CA GLY A 51 -20.11 -13.67 17.93
C GLY A 51 -19.18 -12.58 18.47
N ARG A 52 -17.87 -12.85 18.50
CA ARG A 52 -16.89 -11.92 19.06
C ARG A 52 -16.70 -10.68 18.17
N PRO A 53 -16.81 -9.47 18.73
CA PRO A 53 -16.76 -8.22 17.95
C PRO A 53 -15.42 -8.01 17.24
N HIS A 54 -14.31 -8.47 17.81
CA HIS A 54 -12.98 -8.37 17.20
C HIS A 54 -12.81 -9.29 15.98
N VAL A 55 -13.40 -10.50 16.01
CA VAL A 55 -13.39 -11.43 14.87
C VAL A 55 -14.26 -10.88 13.74
N GLN A 56 -15.47 -10.41 14.05
CA GLN A 56 -16.33 -9.75 13.06
C GLN A 56 -15.68 -8.52 12.45
N LYS A 57 -15.05 -7.68 13.26
CA LYS A 57 -14.32 -6.50 12.79
C LYS A 57 -13.15 -6.90 11.88
N SER A 58 -12.40 -7.94 12.21
CA SER A 58 -11.29 -8.43 11.38
C SER A 58 -11.77 -8.98 10.03
N LEU A 59 -12.86 -9.75 10.02
CA LEU A 59 -13.44 -10.33 8.79
C LEU A 59 -14.15 -9.30 7.90
N SER A 60 -14.71 -8.24 8.49
CA SER A 60 -15.44 -7.17 7.79
C SER A 60 -14.58 -5.96 7.43
N ASN A 61 -13.36 -5.86 7.95
CA ASN A 61 -12.45 -4.76 7.64
C ASN A 61 -12.16 -4.72 6.12
N ASN A 62 -12.21 -3.53 5.53
CA ASN A 62 -11.90 -3.28 4.12
C ASN A 62 -10.45 -2.81 3.90
N MET A 63 -9.61 -2.81 4.93
CA MET A 63 -8.25 -2.29 4.85
C MET A 63 -7.37 -3.00 3.82
N LEU A 64 -7.56 -4.31 3.62
CA LEU A 64 -6.82 -5.04 2.58
C LEU A 64 -7.23 -4.57 1.17
N GLU A 65 -8.53 -4.32 0.96
CA GLU A 65 -9.08 -3.81 -0.28
C GLU A 65 -8.60 -2.39 -0.59
N ILE A 66 -8.53 -1.53 0.43
CA ILE A 66 -7.97 -0.18 0.30
C ILE A 66 -6.49 -0.27 -0.11
N MET A 67 -5.70 -1.09 0.58
CA MET A 67 -4.29 -1.29 0.20
C MET A 67 -4.14 -1.85 -1.21
N ALA A 68 -4.99 -2.78 -1.64
CA ALA A 68 -4.97 -3.30 -3.00
C ALA A 68 -5.26 -2.20 -4.04
N TRP A 69 -6.21 -1.31 -3.73
CA TRP A 69 -6.54 -0.17 -4.58
C TRP A 69 -5.40 0.84 -4.67
N ASP A 70 -4.79 1.20 -3.54
CA ASP A 70 -3.64 2.10 -3.48
C ASP A 70 -2.45 1.53 -4.28
N LEU A 71 -2.17 0.23 -4.15
CA LEU A 71 -1.12 -0.45 -4.92
C LEU A 71 -1.39 -0.42 -6.43
N MET A 72 -2.66 -0.57 -6.83
CA MET A 72 -3.04 -0.47 -8.24
C MET A 72 -2.88 0.96 -8.78
N GLY A 73 -3.22 1.97 -7.96
CA GLY A 73 -2.98 3.37 -8.28
C GLY A 73 -1.51 3.68 -8.49
N ALA A 74 -0.65 3.22 -7.56
CA ALA A 74 0.80 3.36 -7.68
C ALA A 74 1.37 2.67 -8.92
N LEU A 75 0.91 1.46 -9.24
CA LEU A 75 1.33 0.73 -10.44
C LEU A 75 0.96 1.47 -11.72
N THR A 76 -0.26 2.04 -11.77
CA THR A 76 -0.75 2.79 -12.93
C THR A 76 0.06 4.07 -13.14
N ALA A 77 0.23 4.86 -12.08
CA ALA A 77 1.00 6.10 -12.13
C ALA A 77 2.47 5.87 -12.54
N GLU A 78 3.11 4.83 -11.98
CA GLU A 78 4.48 4.49 -12.35
C GLU A 78 4.59 4.01 -13.81
N ASN A 79 3.60 3.25 -14.29
CA ASN A 79 3.59 2.80 -15.68
C ASN A 79 3.42 3.97 -16.67
N GLU A 80 2.58 4.96 -16.34
CA GLU A 80 2.46 6.21 -17.10
C GLU A 80 3.78 6.99 -17.10
N TYR A 81 4.42 7.12 -15.94
CA TYR A 81 5.74 7.74 -15.82
C TYR A 81 6.80 7.04 -16.67
N ASN A 82 6.84 5.70 -16.64
CA ASN A 82 7.75 4.90 -17.48
C ASN A 82 7.50 5.09 -18.98
N GLN A 83 6.25 5.28 -19.41
CA GLN A 83 5.96 5.60 -20.81
C GLN A 83 6.58 6.95 -21.22
N HIS A 84 6.52 7.96 -20.35
CA HIS A 84 7.16 9.25 -20.61
C HIS A 84 8.68 9.12 -20.69
N ILE A 85 9.30 8.36 -19.78
CA ILE A 85 10.76 8.13 -19.83
C ILE A 85 11.16 7.36 -21.09
N ARG A 86 10.41 6.33 -21.49
CA ARG A 86 10.67 5.58 -22.73
C ARG A 86 10.55 6.47 -23.97
N ARG A 87 9.55 7.36 -24.00
CA ARG A 87 9.43 8.35 -25.08
C ARG A 87 10.63 9.28 -25.10
N PHE A 88 11.05 9.79 -23.94
CA PHE A 88 12.25 10.63 -23.85
C PHE A 88 13.51 9.89 -24.32
N LEU A 89 13.66 8.61 -23.96
CA LEU A 89 14.77 7.78 -24.46
C LEU A 89 14.73 7.64 -25.99
N ASN A 90 13.57 7.42 -26.60
CA ASN A 90 13.44 7.32 -28.05
C ASN A 90 13.82 8.64 -28.74
N VAL A 91 13.43 9.78 -28.17
CA VAL A 91 13.85 11.11 -28.65
C VAL A 91 15.36 11.26 -28.53
N LEU A 92 15.95 10.87 -27.39
CA LEU A 92 17.40 10.90 -27.19
C LEU A 92 18.15 10.00 -28.15
N LEU A 93 17.59 8.87 -28.58
CA LEU A 93 18.21 7.96 -29.54
C LEU A 93 18.00 8.40 -31.00
N GLY A 94 17.05 9.30 -31.25
CA GLY A 94 16.67 9.73 -32.60
C GLY A 94 15.72 8.75 -33.31
N ASP A 95 15.16 7.79 -32.56
CA ASP A 95 14.28 6.73 -33.07
C ASP A 95 12.79 7.12 -33.04
N ASP A 96 12.45 8.32 -32.53
CA ASP A 96 11.05 8.77 -32.45
C ASP A 96 10.56 9.34 -33.80
N PRO A 97 9.58 8.68 -34.47
CA PRO A 97 9.06 9.10 -35.78
C PRO A 97 8.44 10.51 -35.77
N ASP A 98 7.96 10.96 -34.60
CA ASP A 98 7.37 12.30 -34.43
C ASP A 98 8.43 13.41 -34.31
N THR A 99 9.70 13.07 -34.09
CA THR A 99 10.82 14.03 -34.07
C THR A 99 11.85 13.78 -35.16
N ALA A 100 11.62 12.81 -36.06
CA ALA A 100 12.52 12.48 -37.16
C ALA A 100 12.76 13.66 -38.13
N HIS A 101 11.89 14.68 -38.15
CA HIS A 101 12.05 15.91 -38.93
C HIS A 101 12.84 17.01 -38.20
N LEU A 102 13.12 16.82 -36.91
CA LEU A 102 14.04 17.62 -36.12
C LEU A 102 15.40 16.92 -36.15
N GLU A 103 16.04 16.86 -37.33
CA GLU A 103 17.48 16.60 -37.43
C GLU A 103 18.21 17.76 -36.74
N LEU A 104 18.31 17.69 -35.41
CA LEU A 104 18.56 18.87 -34.58
C LEU A 104 20.04 19.23 -34.44
N PHE A 105 21.00 18.42 -34.91
CA PHE A 105 22.42 18.71 -34.68
C PHE A 105 23.34 18.18 -35.80
N ASP A 106 23.54 19.00 -36.83
CA ASP A 106 24.59 18.81 -37.85
C ASP A 106 25.99 19.28 -37.37
N SER A 107 26.12 19.80 -36.14
CA SER A 107 27.41 20.14 -35.54
C SER A 107 27.87 19.02 -34.61
N TYR A 108 28.82 18.21 -35.07
CA TYR A 108 29.41 17.12 -34.31
C TYR A 108 30.34 17.67 -33.21
N ASP A 109 29.78 18.12 -32.08
CA ASP A 109 30.55 18.41 -30.88
C ASP A 109 30.73 17.12 -30.07
N ALA A 110 31.98 16.67 -29.92
CA ALA A 110 32.33 15.47 -29.16
C ALA A 110 31.88 15.58 -27.67
N GLN A 111 31.76 16.79 -27.15
CA GLN A 111 31.31 17.03 -25.78
C GLN A 111 29.79 16.82 -25.64
N GLU A 112 28.99 17.25 -26.63
CA GLU A 112 27.54 17.01 -26.66
C GLU A 112 27.21 15.52 -26.81
N ALA A 113 27.98 14.79 -27.62
CA ALA A 113 27.87 13.34 -27.73
C ALA A 113 28.12 12.63 -26.39
N ALA A 114 29.14 13.06 -25.63
CA ALA A 114 29.44 12.49 -24.31
C ALA A 114 28.32 12.77 -23.29
N TYR A 115 27.71 13.96 -23.30
CA TYR A 115 26.57 14.27 -22.45
C TYR A 115 25.32 13.48 -22.82
N ARG A 116 25.08 13.26 -24.11
CA ARG A 116 23.99 12.41 -24.61
C ARG A 116 24.15 10.97 -24.12
N ASP A 117 25.35 10.40 -24.23
CA ASP A 117 25.63 9.04 -23.75
C ASP A 117 25.41 8.94 -22.23
N GLN A 118 25.84 9.96 -21.47
CA GLN A 118 25.60 10.01 -20.03
C GLN A 118 24.10 10.10 -19.68
N LEU A 119 23.32 10.89 -20.43
CA LEU A 119 21.88 10.99 -20.26
C LEU A 119 21.17 9.67 -20.60
N VAL A 120 21.57 9.00 -21.67
CA VAL A 120 21.04 7.68 -22.05
C VAL A 120 21.28 6.66 -20.94
N LEU A 121 22.49 6.62 -20.37
CA LEU A 121 22.81 5.72 -19.26
C LEU A 121 21.94 6.00 -18.02
N LEU A 122 21.78 7.27 -17.64
CA LEU A 122 20.93 7.67 -16.50
C LEU A 122 19.46 7.30 -16.72
N VAL A 123 18.95 7.51 -17.94
CA VAL A 123 17.57 7.17 -18.31
C VAL A 123 17.35 5.67 -18.27
N GLN A 124 18.29 4.88 -18.81
CA GLN A 124 18.23 3.41 -18.76
C GLN A 124 18.30 2.89 -17.33
N GLU A 125 19.18 3.47 -16.49
CA GLU A 125 19.24 3.13 -15.07
C GLU A 125 17.91 3.44 -14.37
N SER A 126 17.34 4.62 -14.62
CA SER A 126 16.02 4.99 -14.07
C SER A 126 14.93 4.00 -14.47
N LEU A 127 14.87 3.62 -15.76
CA LEU A 127 13.90 2.63 -16.25
C LEU A 127 14.09 1.28 -15.56
N SER A 128 15.33 0.80 -15.41
CA SER A 128 15.60 -0.47 -14.73
C SER A 128 15.14 -0.47 -13.27
N ARG A 129 15.34 0.66 -12.56
CA ARG A 129 14.90 0.82 -11.17
C ARG A 129 13.38 0.87 -11.07
N SER A 130 12.71 1.56 -11.99
CA SER A 130 11.26 1.61 -12.07
C SER A 130 10.64 0.26 -12.42
N ASP A 131 11.26 -0.53 -13.30
CA ASP A 131 10.82 -1.91 -13.60
C ASP A 131 10.95 -2.82 -12.36
N GLU A 132 12.04 -2.69 -11.59
CA GLU A 132 12.19 -3.41 -10.33
C GLU A 132 11.13 -2.99 -9.30
N PHE A 133 10.85 -1.69 -9.20
CA PHE A 133 9.79 -1.16 -8.34
C PHE A 133 8.42 -1.72 -8.73
N LEU A 134 8.06 -1.69 -10.03
CA LEU A 134 6.83 -2.26 -10.56
C LEU A 134 6.72 -3.75 -10.22
N HIS A 135 7.82 -4.51 -10.35
CA HIS A 135 7.85 -5.92 -9.97
C HIS A 135 7.56 -6.13 -8.48
N ARG A 136 8.18 -5.33 -7.61
CA ARG A 136 7.97 -5.41 -6.15
C ARG A 136 6.54 -5.04 -5.77
N ILE A 137 5.97 -3.99 -6.35
CA ILE A 137 4.58 -3.56 -6.12
C ILE A 137 3.60 -4.62 -6.60
N THR A 138 3.81 -5.19 -7.78
CA THR A 138 2.98 -6.28 -8.31
C THR A 138 2.97 -7.47 -7.36
N ARG A 139 4.16 -7.90 -6.91
CA ARG A 139 4.28 -9.01 -5.94
C ARG A 139 3.61 -8.70 -4.61
N SER A 140 3.67 -7.45 -4.14
CA SER A 140 2.98 -7.01 -2.94
C SER A 140 1.46 -7.09 -3.12
N ARG A 141 0.95 -6.57 -4.24
CA ARG A 141 -0.47 -6.61 -4.60
C ARG A 141 -1.00 -8.04 -4.65
N ASP A 142 -0.26 -8.97 -5.24
CA ASP A 142 -0.68 -10.36 -5.35
C ASP A 142 -0.79 -11.03 -3.97
N LYS A 143 0.09 -10.68 -3.02
CA LYS A 143 -0.03 -11.13 -1.62
C LYS A 143 -1.27 -10.55 -0.93
N VAL A 144 -1.57 -9.28 -1.16
CA VAL A 144 -2.77 -8.64 -0.61
C VAL A 144 -4.04 -9.27 -1.20
N ALA A 145 -4.07 -9.50 -2.51
CA ALA A 145 -5.18 -10.17 -3.19
C ALA A 145 -5.40 -11.59 -2.64
N PHE A 146 -4.32 -12.35 -2.45
CA PHE A 146 -4.39 -13.67 -1.81
C PHE A 146 -4.96 -13.58 -0.38
N ALA A 147 -4.53 -12.60 0.42
CA ALA A 147 -5.03 -12.42 1.78
C ALA A 147 -6.53 -12.04 1.80
N ILE A 148 -7.00 -11.22 0.86
CA ILE A 148 -8.43 -10.91 0.67
C ILE A 148 -9.20 -12.19 0.36
N GLU A 149 -8.69 -13.03 -0.54
CA GLU A 149 -9.32 -14.28 -0.89
C GLU A 149 -9.41 -15.24 0.29
N GLN A 150 -8.32 -15.41 1.04
CA GLN A 150 -8.29 -16.24 2.25
C GLN A 150 -9.30 -15.74 3.30
N ARG A 151 -9.40 -14.42 3.49
CA ARG A 151 -10.39 -13.82 4.40
C ARG A 151 -11.82 -14.11 3.94
N ALA A 152 -12.09 -13.99 2.65
CA ALA A 152 -13.40 -14.27 2.07
C ALA A 152 -13.76 -15.77 2.18
N GLN A 153 -12.79 -16.66 1.94
CA GLN A 153 -12.98 -18.11 2.10
C GLN A 153 -13.26 -18.48 3.55
N LEU A 154 -12.47 -17.94 4.50
CA LEU A 154 -12.67 -18.13 5.93
C LEU A 154 -14.06 -17.66 6.35
N LYS A 155 -14.46 -16.45 5.94
CA LYS A 155 -15.80 -15.93 6.22
C LYS A 155 -16.90 -16.88 5.74
N ARG A 156 -16.82 -17.38 4.50
CA ARG A 156 -17.81 -18.35 3.96
C ARG A 156 -17.80 -19.69 4.70
N GLN A 157 -16.63 -20.20 5.07
CA GLN A 157 -16.52 -21.46 5.83
C GLN A 157 -17.17 -21.33 7.21
N LEU A 158 -16.92 -20.21 7.89
CA LEU A 158 -17.50 -19.91 9.19
C LEU A 158 -19.03 -19.71 9.09
N GLU A 159 -19.51 -18.98 8.08
CA GLU A 159 -20.94 -18.83 7.82
C GLU A 159 -21.63 -20.18 7.57
N ARG A 160 -21.00 -21.08 6.79
CA ARG A 160 -21.50 -22.45 6.54
C ARG A 160 -21.54 -23.30 7.81
N ALA A 161 -20.52 -23.21 8.65
CA ALA A 161 -20.47 -23.93 9.93
C ALA A 161 -21.59 -23.46 10.88
N CYS A 162 -21.92 -22.16 10.87
CA CYS A 162 -23.04 -21.62 11.64
C CYS A 162 -24.41 -21.91 11.05
N SER A 163 -24.51 -22.30 9.77
CA SER A 163 -25.78 -22.49 9.05
C SER A 163 -26.13 -23.95 8.75
N GLY A 164 -25.47 -24.94 9.36
CA GLY A 164 -25.78 -26.36 9.17
C GLY A 164 -25.87 -27.20 10.46
N PRO A 165 -26.61 -28.33 10.43
CA PRO A 165 -28.01 -28.48 10.05
C PRO A 165 -28.94 -28.21 11.25
N ALA A 166 -30.17 -27.78 11.00
CA ALA A 166 -31.24 -27.97 11.99
C ALA A 166 -31.24 -29.44 12.41
N ARG A 167 -31.03 -29.71 13.70
CA ARG A 167 -31.14 -31.06 14.28
C ARG A 167 -32.38 -31.73 13.71
N THR A 168 -32.19 -32.76 12.91
CA THR A 168 -33.22 -33.75 12.67
C THR A 168 -33.34 -34.59 13.93
N ASP A 169 -33.93 -33.99 14.96
CA ASP A 169 -34.54 -34.71 16.07
C ASP A 169 -35.92 -35.15 15.59
N SER A 170 -35.96 -36.30 14.90
CA SER A 170 -37.21 -36.98 14.55
C SER A 170 -37.01 -38.50 14.62
N LEU A 171 -37.38 -39.02 15.80
CA LEU A 171 -37.93 -40.35 16.12
C LEU A 171 -37.12 -41.61 15.78
#